data_AF-A0A7C5YQS3-F1
#
_entry.id   AF-A0A7C5YQS3-F1
#
_cell.length_a   1.000
_cell.length_b   1.000
_cell.length_c   1.000
_cell.angle_alpha   90.00
_cell.angle_beta   90.00
_cell.angle_gamma   90.00
#
_symmetry.space_group_name_H-M   'P 1'
#
loop_
_entity.id
_entity.type
_entity.pdbx_description
1 polymer ?
#
loop_
_entity_poly.entity_id
_entity_poly.type
_entity_poly.pdbx_seq_one_letter_code
_entity_poly.pdbx_strand_id
1 'polypeptide(L)' 'MYQTLRELVLASSSQRRRELLSRVGIRFNVIPSNLEEEGIISVEKQKPEIYVQKCAERKVEKVVE' A
#
# COMPACT_ATOMS: atom_id res chain seq x y z
N MET A 1 4.25 19.42 10.94
CA MET A 1 3.60 18.10 10.81
C MET A 1 2.11 18.33 10.59
N TYR A 2 1.55 17.82 9.51
CA TYR A 2 0.17 18.03 9.08
C TYR A 2 -0.71 16.86 9.50
N GLN A 3 -1.98 17.15 9.79
CA GLN A 3 -2.98 16.17 10.17
C GLN A 3 -4.10 16.16 9.13
N THR A 4 -4.55 14.97 8.78
CA THR A 4 -5.61 14.71 7.81
C THR A 4 -6.97 14.75 8.50
N LEU A 5 -8.05 14.97 7.73
CA LEU A 5 -9.44 14.95 8.24
C LEU A 5 -9.90 13.57 8.72
N ARG A 6 -9.21 12.52 8.26
CA ARG A 6 -9.41 11.12 8.66
C ARG A 6 -8.07 10.49 8.97
N GLU A 7 -8.06 9.41 9.73
CA GLU A 7 -6.84 8.64 9.93
C GLU A 7 -6.29 8.13 8.60
N LEU A 8 -4.99 8.31 8.39
CA LEU A 8 -4.28 7.83 7.21
C LEU A 8 -3.49 6.59 7.59
N VAL A 9 -3.66 5.51 6.83
CA VAL A 9 -2.97 4.23 7.05
C VAL A 9 -2.08 3.92 5.85
N LEU A 10 -0.83 3.56 6.11
CA LEU A 10 0.10 2.99 5.13
C LEU A 10 0.03 1.45 5.22
N ALA A 11 -0.61 0.84 4.21
CA ALA A 11 -0.79 -0.62 4.09
C ALA A 11 0.47 -1.36 3.62
N SER A 12 1.64 -1.09 4.23
CA SER A 12 2.94 -1.56 3.73
C SER A 12 3.95 -1.81 4.83
N SER A 13 4.58 -2.99 4.80
CA SER A 13 5.73 -3.36 5.67
C SER A 13 7.05 -2.69 5.27
N SER A 14 7.15 -2.07 4.09
CA SER A 14 8.40 -1.50 3.59
C SER A 14 8.88 -0.31 4.41
N GLN A 15 10.04 -0.46 5.05
CA GLN A 15 10.70 0.60 5.80
C GLN A 15 11.01 1.84 4.93
N ARG A 16 11.45 1.64 3.69
CA ARG A 16 11.73 2.73 2.75
C ARG A 16 10.50 3.59 2.45
N ARG A 17 9.32 2.97 2.29
CA ARG A 17 8.06 3.73 2.03
C ARG A 17 7.65 4.57 3.24
N ARG A 18 7.83 4.03 4.45
CA ARG A 18 7.60 4.74 5.71
C ARG A 18 8.48 6.00 5.79
N GLU A 19 9.77 5.85 5.52
CA GLU A 19 10.74 6.96 5.54
C GLU A 19 10.46 8.02 4.47
N LEU A 20 10.05 7.60 3.26
CA LEU A 20 9.68 8.53 2.20
C LEU A 20 8.44 9.35 2.57
N LEU A 21 7.38 8.70 3.06
CA LEU A 21 6.15 9.39 3.46
C LEU A 21 6.34 10.28 4.70
N SER A 22 7.20 9.89 5.65
CA SER A 22 7.48 10.71 6.83
C SER A 22 8.15 12.05 6.48
N ARG A 23 8.92 12.11 5.37
CA ARG A 23 9.55 13.35 4.88
C ARG A 23 8.53 14.38 4.39
N VAL A 24 7.34 13.95 3.96
CA VAL A 24 6.25 14.84 3.55
C VAL A 24 5.63 15.54 4.78
N GLY A 25 5.90 15.05 5.99
CA GLY A 25 5.43 15.66 7.24
C GLY A 25 3.96 15.40 7.55
N ILE A 26 3.32 14.42 6.92
CA ILE A 26 1.94 13.99 7.19
C ILE A 26 1.96 12.91 8.29
N ARG A 27 0.99 12.95 9.23
CA ARG A 27 0.77 11.85 10.18
C ARG A 27 0.04 10.69 9.53
N PHE A 28 0.55 9.47 9.72
CA PHE A 28 -0.08 8.23 9.30
C PHE A 28 0.32 7.07 10.21
N ASN A 29 -0.56 6.07 10.29
CA ASN A 29 -0.30 4.79 10.94
C ASN A 29 0.25 3.79 9.91
N VAL A 30 0.96 2.76 10.36
CA VAL A 30 1.46 1.70 9.47
C VAL A 30 0.86 0.38 9.88
N ILE A 31 0.08 -0.22 8.98
CA ILE A 31 -0.52 -1.55 9.17
C ILE A 31 -0.08 -2.39 7.97
N PRO A 32 0.89 -3.31 8.10
CA PRO A 32 1.38 -4.09 6.96
C PRO A 32 0.28 -5.03 6.45
N SER A 33 0.15 -5.14 5.13
CA SER A 33 -0.66 -6.17 4.51
C SER A 33 0.11 -7.49 4.44
N ASN A 34 -0.52 -8.59 4.83
CA ASN A 34 0.01 -9.96 4.70
C ASN A 34 -0.43 -10.63 3.39
N LEU A 35 -0.85 -9.86 2.39
CA LEU A 35 -1.27 -10.39 1.10
C LEU A 35 -0.06 -10.91 0.31
N GLU A 36 -0.12 -12.17 -0.11
CA GLU A 36 0.80 -12.74 -1.10
C GLU A 36 0.51 -12.16 -2.49
N GLU A 37 1.55 -11.69 -3.17
CA GLU A 37 1.40 -11.09 -4.50
C GLU A 37 1.26 -12.13 -5.61
N GLU A 38 1.74 -13.35 -5.35
CA GLU A 38 1.68 -14.46 -6.28
C GLU A 38 0.22 -14.85 -6.56
N GLY A 39 -0.14 -14.89 -7.85
CA GLY A 39 -1.48 -15.32 -8.27
C GLY A 39 -2.59 -14.26 -8.17
N ILE A 40 -2.29 -13.01 -7.78
CA ILE A 40 -3.31 -11.93 -7.74
C ILE A 40 -3.96 -11.76 -9.12
N ILE A 41 -3.15 -11.69 -10.18
CA ILE A 41 -3.55 -11.68 -11.60
C ILE A 41 -2.44 -12.37 -12.40
N SER A 42 -2.79 -13.11 -13.45
CA SER A 42 -1.82 -13.68 -14.40
C SER A 42 -1.06 -12.55 -15.11
N VAL A 43 0.23 -12.44 -14.81
CA VAL A 43 1.14 -11.39 -15.31
C VAL A 43 1.28 -11.45 -16.84
N GLU A 44 1.10 -12.64 -17.43
CA GLU A 44 1.14 -12.79 -18.89
C GLU A 44 -0.10 -12.24 -19.63
N LYS A 45 -1.19 -11.92 -18.91
CA LYS A 45 -2.42 -11.38 -19.51
C LYS A 45 -2.60 -9.87 -19.35
N GLN A 46 -1.73 -9.20 -18.59
CA GLN A 46 -1.84 -7.76 -18.34
C GLN A 46 -0.50 -7.05 -18.46
N LYS A 47 -0.54 -5.74 -18.75
CA LYS A 47 0.66 -4.92 -18.73
C LYS A 47 1.18 -4.77 -17.29
N PRO A 48 2.50 -4.69 -17.07
CA PRO A 48 3.09 -4.59 -15.73
C PRO A 48 2.51 -3.46 -14.87
N GLU A 49 2.17 -2.33 -15.49
CA GLU A 49 1.63 -1.16 -14.78
C GLU A 49 0.27 -1.46 -14.15
N ILE A 50 -0.57 -2.25 -14.84
CA ILE A 50 -1.89 -2.63 -14.32
C ILE A 50 -1.73 -3.65 -13.19
N TYR A 51 -0.81 -4.61 -13.35
CA TYR A 51 -0.53 -5.60 -12.32
C TYR A 51 -0.13 -4.95 -10.99
N VAL A 52 0.81 -4.01 -10.99
CA VAL A 52 1.28 -3.37 -9.76
C VAL A 52 0.22 -2.50 -9.10
N GLN A 53 -0.65 -1.84 -9.89
CA GLN A 53 -1.78 -1.08 -9.36
C GLN A 53 -2.78 -1.98 -8.67
N LYS A 54 -3.12 -3.12 -9.29
CA LYS A 54 -4.03 -4.11 -8.68
C LYS A 54 -3.46 -4.72 -7.41
N CYS A 55 -2.16 -5.03 -7.38
CA CYS A 55 -1.49 -5.48 -6.17
C CYS A 55 -1.58 -4.43 -5.04
N ALA A 56 -1.40 -3.15 -5.36
CA ALA A 56 -1.52 -2.08 -4.38
C ALA A 56 -2.95 -1.94 -3.83
N GLU A 57 -3.96 -2.00 -4.69
CA GLU A 57 -5.38 -2.00 -4.30
C GLU A 57 -5.72 -3.16 -3.36
N ARG A 58 -5.37 -4.40 -3.76
CA ARG A 58 -5.68 -5.60 -2.96
C ARG A 58 -5.00 -5.62 -1.60
N LYS A 59 -3.79 -5.05 -1.49
CA LYS A 59 -3.10 -4.93 -0.20
C LYS A 59 -3.89 -4.08 0.80
N VAL A 60 -4.53 -3.03 0.31
CA VAL A 60 -5.37 -2.14 1.14
C VAL A 60 -6.67 -2.85 1.52
N GLU A 61 -7.33 -3.51 0.56
CA GLU A 61 -8.55 -4.29 0.83
C GLU A 61 -8.33 -5.30 1.97
N LYS A 62 -7.21 -6.02 1.96
CA LYS A 62 -6.89 -7.00 3.00
C LYS A 62 -6.64 -6.42 4.40
N VAL A 63 -6.28 -5.14 4.49
CA VAL A 63 -6.05 -4.44 5.77
C VAL A 63 -7.35 -3.87 6.35
N VAL A 64 -8.35 -3.64 5.49
CA VAL A 64 -9.68 -3.10 5.88
C VAL A 64 -10.65 -4.20 6.30
N GLU A 65 -10.44 -5.45 5.87
CA GLU A 65 -11.15 -6.66 6.32
C GLU A 65 -10.93 -6.95 7.81
#